data_AF-A0A972LL16-F1
#
_entry.id   AF-A0A972LL16-F1
#
_cell.length_a   1.000
_cell.length_b   1.000
_cell.length_c   1.000
_cell.angle_alpha   90.00
_cell.angle_beta   90.00
_cell.angle_gamma   90.00
#
_symmetry.space_group_name_H-M   'P 1'
#
loop_
_entity.id
_entity.type
_entity.pdbx_description
1 polymer ?
#
loop_
_entity_poly.entity_id
_entity_poly.type
_entity_poly.pdbx_seq_one_letter_code
_entity_poly.pdbx_strand_id
1 'polypeptide(L)'
;MVATRFIGWLRRFEKWFGFVAAILIAAGLYTGLVTSSPDYYQGEVVRIMYVHVPFVQTAMLSYFTLFICSIWYLWKRESVVDNACHAAAGLSLFFTAGGLLTGSIWGKPTWNAWWVWDPRLTSFAILFLTLVGYLMLRTFLEDKEKGATFCAILAIIGFIDLPIIHFSVEWWRSLHQPSSISTRGISIAPDMMVPFTLMGVGVSILFAYMLMVRTQMLYLQHLLEAKQGRLLSEGQFE
;
A
#
# COMPACT_ATOMS: atom_id res chain seq x y z
N MET A 1 -11.30 -6.73 -25.43
CA MET A 1 -11.74 -8.13 -25.28
C MET A 1 -10.94 -8.90 -24.22
N VAL A 2 -9.61 -8.72 -24.13
CA VAL A 2 -8.77 -9.33 -23.07
C VAL A 2 -9.02 -8.69 -21.69
N ALA A 3 -9.03 -7.35 -21.60
CA ALA A 3 -9.30 -6.63 -20.36
C ALA A 3 -10.68 -6.97 -19.74
N THR A 4 -11.72 -7.10 -20.56
CA THR A 4 -13.07 -7.46 -20.11
C THR A 4 -13.17 -8.90 -19.59
N ARG A 5 -12.43 -9.85 -20.19
CA ARG A 5 -12.34 -11.23 -19.66
C ARG A 5 -11.54 -11.29 -18.35
N PHE A 6 -10.45 -10.54 -18.25
CA PHE A 6 -9.64 -10.45 -17.03
C PHE A 6 -10.44 -9.86 -15.86
N ILE A 7 -11.16 -8.76 -16.08
CA ILE A 7 -12.04 -8.15 -15.08
C ILE A 7 -13.17 -9.11 -14.65
N GLY A 8 -13.78 -9.82 -15.61
CA GLY A 8 -14.81 -10.81 -15.30
C GLY A 8 -14.33 -11.97 -14.43
N TRP A 9 -13.09 -12.44 -14.65
CA TRP A 9 -12.47 -13.48 -13.83
C TRP A 9 -12.12 -12.98 -12.42
N LEU A 10 -11.54 -11.78 -12.31
CA LEU A 10 -11.25 -11.14 -11.02
C LEU A 10 -12.51 -11.00 -10.16
N ARG A 11 -13.63 -10.58 -10.76
CA ARG A 11 -14.92 -10.39 -10.06
C ARG A 11 -15.47 -11.66 -9.41
N ARG A 12 -15.11 -12.85 -9.94
CA ARG A 12 -15.56 -14.15 -9.39
C ARG A 12 -14.83 -14.50 -8.09
N PHE A 13 -13.56 -14.10 -7.97
CA PHE A 13 -12.72 -14.40 -6.81
C PHE A 13 -12.64 -13.25 -5.81
N GLU A 14 -13.01 -12.04 -6.23
CA GLU A 14 -12.96 -10.82 -5.41
C GLU A 14 -13.59 -10.97 -4.02
N LYS A 15 -14.79 -11.56 -3.93
CA LYS A 15 -15.49 -11.79 -2.64
C LYS A 15 -14.72 -12.72 -1.71
N TRP A 16 -14.02 -13.71 -2.27
CA TRP A 16 -13.20 -14.63 -1.48
C TRP A 16 -11.97 -13.94 -0.92
N PHE A 17 -11.33 -13.05 -1.67
CA PHE A 17 -10.21 -12.26 -1.16
C PHE A 17 -10.63 -11.39 0.03
N GLY A 18 -11.75 -10.66 -0.09
CA GLY A 18 -12.26 -9.84 0.99
C GLY A 18 -12.63 -10.66 2.23
N PHE A 19 -13.29 -11.82 2.05
CA PHE A 19 -13.66 -12.71 3.15
C PHE A 19 -12.45 -13.32 3.86
N VAL A 20 -11.48 -13.84 3.09
CA VAL A 20 -10.24 -14.42 3.64
C VAL A 20 -9.42 -13.35 4.38
N ALA A 21 -9.29 -12.14 3.81
CA ALA A 21 -8.63 -11.03 4.47
C ALA A 21 -9.30 -10.68 5.81
N ALA A 22 -10.63 -10.60 5.83
CA ALA A 22 -11.38 -10.31 7.05
C ALA A 22 -11.17 -11.35 8.14
N ILE A 23 -11.19 -12.65 7.80
CA ILE A 23 -10.91 -13.73 8.76
C ILE A 23 -9.48 -13.64 9.29
N LEU A 24 -8.48 -13.47 8.42
CA LEU A 24 -7.09 -13.41 8.84
C LEU A 24 -6.79 -12.19 9.70
N ILE A 25 -7.37 -11.03 9.37
CA ILE A 25 -7.23 -9.81 10.17
C ILE A 25 -7.94 -10.00 11.52
N ALA A 26 -9.15 -10.56 11.55
CA ALA A 26 -9.86 -10.80 12.81
C ALA A 26 -9.10 -11.76 13.73
N ALA A 27 -8.59 -12.87 13.18
CA ALA A 27 -7.75 -13.83 13.90
C ALA A 27 -6.41 -13.20 14.34
N GLY A 28 -5.78 -12.41 13.46
CA GLY A 28 -4.54 -11.69 13.76
C GLY A 28 -4.70 -10.66 14.87
N LEU A 29 -5.78 -9.88 14.86
CA LEU A 29 -6.12 -8.94 15.92
C LEU A 29 -6.45 -9.66 17.22
N TYR A 30 -7.23 -10.74 17.19
CA TYR A 30 -7.52 -11.52 18.39
C TYR A 30 -6.24 -12.09 19.01
N THR A 31 -5.41 -12.75 18.20
CA THR A 31 -4.16 -13.33 18.68
C THR A 31 -3.15 -12.28 19.13
N GLY A 32 -3.10 -11.12 18.48
CA GLY A 32 -2.17 -10.04 18.83
C GLY A 32 -2.61 -9.23 20.04
N LEU A 33 -3.91 -8.94 20.18
CA LEU A 33 -4.42 -8.07 21.23
C LEU A 33 -4.82 -8.82 22.50
N VAL A 34 -5.15 -10.12 22.40
CA VAL A 34 -5.65 -10.91 23.53
C VAL A 34 -4.65 -11.98 23.95
N THR A 35 -4.14 -12.79 23.02
CA THR A 35 -3.38 -14.00 23.39
C THR A 35 -1.87 -13.81 23.42
N SER A 36 -1.34 -12.84 22.67
CA SER A 36 0.10 -12.55 22.64
C SER A 36 0.61 -12.21 24.03
N SER A 37 1.75 -12.79 24.40
CA SER A 37 2.49 -12.40 25.60
C SER A 37 3.02 -10.97 25.45
N PRO A 38 3.29 -10.27 26.57
CA PRO A 38 4.00 -8.99 26.55
C PRO A 38 5.45 -9.19 26.07
N ASP A 39 5.99 -8.21 25.34
CA ASP A 39 7.40 -8.23 24.96
C ASP A 39 8.31 -7.95 26.16
N TYR A 40 9.51 -8.53 26.16
CA TYR A 40 10.47 -8.38 27.25
C TYR A 40 10.89 -6.91 27.45
N TYR A 41 11.07 -6.14 26.38
CA TYR A 41 11.49 -4.73 26.45
C TYR A 41 10.31 -3.76 26.33
N GLN A 42 9.35 -4.05 25.45
CA GLN A 42 8.24 -3.15 25.15
C GLN A 42 6.99 -3.42 26.00
N GLY A 43 6.92 -4.54 26.72
CA GLY A 43 5.73 -4.95 27.46
C GLY A 43 4.51 -5.02 26.54
N GLU A 44 3.40 -4.43 26.97
CA GLU A 44 2.13 -4.39 26.22
C GLU A 44 2.19 -3.49 24.97
N VAL A 45 3.17 -2.60 24.86
CA VAL A 45 3.30 -1.65 23.73
C VAL A 45 3.55 -2.39 22.41
N VAL A 46 4.12 -3.61 22.47
CA VAL A 46 4.32 -4.47 21.29
C VAL A 46 3.02 -4.73 20.52
N ARG A 47 1.86 -4.67 21.18
CA ARG A 47 0.56 -4.91 20.52
C ARG A 47 0.26 -3.92 19.40
N ILE A 48 0.81 -2.70 19.46
CA ILE A 48 0.68 -1.71 18.38
C ILE A 48 1.43 -2.18 17.13
N MET A 49 2.52 -2.93 17.29
CA MET A 49 3.32 -3.45 16.17
C MET A 49 2.53 -4.43 15.31
N TYR A 50 1.55 -5.15 15.87
CA TYR A 50 0.67 -6.05 15.10
C TYR A 50 -0.22 -5.31 14.11
N VAL A 51 -0.34 -3.99 14.20
CA VAL A 51 -1.00 -3.15 13.18
C VAL A 51 0.04 -2.35 12.40
N HIS A 52 1.00 -1.72 13.08
CA HIS A 52 2.02 -0.87 12.46
C HIS A 52 2.85 -1.62 11.42
N VAL A 53 3.42 -2.78 11.78
CA VAL A 53 4.33 -3.54 10.90
C VAL A 53 3.61 -4.02 9.63
N PRO A 54 2.40 -4.63 9.71
CA PRO A 54 1.62 -4.98 8.52
C PRO A 54 1.29 -3.79 7.62
N PHE A 55 1.01 -2.61 8.19
CA PHE A 55 0.79 -1.39 7.40
C PHE A 55 2.04 -0.95 6.65
N VAL A 56 3.20 -0.91 7.31
CA VAL A 56 4.48 -0.56 6.68
C VAL A 56 4.85 -1.58 5.59
N GLN A 57 4.70 -2.88 5.86
CA GLN A 57 4.96 -3.94 4.87
C GLN A 57 4.02 -3.81 3.66
N THR A 58 2.74 -3.54 3.89
CA THR A 58 1.76 -3.39 2.82
C THR A 58 1.98 -2.10 2.02
N ALA A 59 2.42 -1.02 2.65
CA ALA A 59 2.82 0.22 1.96
C ALA A 59 3.97 -0.02 0.97
N MET A 60 4.98 -0.79 1.40
CA MET A 60 6.11 -1.18 0.54
C MET A 60 5.65 -2.07 -0.62
N LEU A 61 4.80 -3.07 -0.33
CA LEU A 61 4.23 -3.96 -1.35
C LEU A 61 3.36 -3.20 -2.36
N SER A 62 2.53 -2.27 -1.90
CA SER A 62 1.63 -1.51 -2.76
C SER A 62 2.40 -0.54 -3.65
N TYR A 63 3.46 0.09 -3.14
CA TYR A 63 4.32 0.93 -3.96
C TYR A 63 5.12 0.11 -4.96
N PHE A 64 5.62 -1.06 -4.58
CA PHE A 64 6.25 -1.98 -5.53
C PHE A 64 5.28 -2.41 -6.63
N THR A 65 4.01 -2.65 -6.28
CA THR A 65 2.97 -2.93 -7.28
C THR A 65 2.77 -1.75 -8.23
N LEU A 66 2.69 -0.52 -7.69
CA LEU A 66 2.65 0.71 -8.49
C LEU A 66 3.84 0.83 -9.44
N PHE A 67 5.05 0.52 -8.98
CA PHE A 67 6.27 0.52 -9.78
C PHE A 67 6.16 -0.45 -10.98
N ILE A 68 5.77 -1.70 -10.74
CA ILE A 68 5.59 -2.70 -11.80
C ILE A 68 4.49 -2.29 -12.79
N CYS A 69 3.35 -1.81 -12.29
CA CYS A 69 2.28 -1.30 -13.15
C CYS A 69 2.74 -0.09 -13.98
N SER A 70 3.58 0.78 -13.42
CA SER A 70 4.10 1.96 -14.14
C SER A 70 5.03 1.56 -15.28
N ILE A 71 5.91 0.58 -15.08
CA ILE A 71 6.74 0.00 -16.15
C ILE A 71 5.85 -0.61 -17.24
N TRP A 72 4.86 -1.41 -16.84
CA TRP A 72 3.94 -2.03 -17.79
C TRP A 72 3.19 -0.97 -18.59
N TYR A 73 2.67 0.07 -17.94
CA TYR A 73 1.96 1.17 -18.59
C TYR A 73 2.85 1.86 -19.64
N LEU A 74 4.10 2.18 -19.32
CA LEU A 74 5.01 2.81 -20.29
C LEU A 74 5.32 1.91 -21.49
N TRP A 75 5.32 0.58 -21.30
CA TRP A 75 5.55 -0.38 -22.38
C TRP A 75 4.32 -0.58 -23.28
N LYS A 76 3.13 -0.83 -22.69
CA LYS A 76 1.93 -1.23 -23.44
C LYS A 76 0.93 -0.12 -23.69
N ARG A 77 1.00 0.98 -22.93
CA ARG A 77 0.10 2.15 -23.01
C ARG A 77 -1.38 1.78 -22.87
N GLU A 78 -1.67 0.76 -22.07
CA GLU A 78 -3.03 0.29 -21.81
C GLU A 78 -3.71 1.10 -20.70
N SER A 79 -4.90 1.65 -20.96
CA SER A 79 -5.67 2.45 -20.00
C SER A 79 -6.09 1.69 -18.74
N VAL A 80 -6.25 0.37 -18.83
CA VAL A 80 -6.58 -0.48 -17.66
C VAL A 80 -5.39 -0.57 -16.70
N VAL A 81 -4.17 -0.56 -17.24
CA VAL A 81 -2.94 -0.56 -16.43
C VAL A 81 -2.76 0.81 -15.78
N ASP A 82 -3.10 1.90 -16.47
CA ASP A 82 -3.13 3.24 -15.86
C ASP A 82 -4.11 3.32 -14.67
N ASN A 83 -5.31 2.72 -14.80
CA ASN A 83 -6.26 2.61 -13.70
C ASN A 83 -5.65 1.84 -12.51
N ALA A 84 -4.91 0.77 -12.78
CA ALA A 84 -4.21 0.01 -11.74
C ALA A 84 -3.12 0.85 -11.06
N CYS A 85 -2.34 1.64 -11.82
CA CYS A 85 -1.39 2.60 -11.26
C CYS A 85 -2.09 3.61 -10.34
N HIS A 86 -3.18 4.22 -10.78
CA HIS A 86 -3.93 5.19 -9.98
C HIS A 86 -4.49 4.55 -8.69
N ALA A 87 -5.05 3.35 -8.79
CA ALA A 87 -5.51 2.60 -7.63
C ALA A 87 -4.36 2.29 -6.66
N ALA A 88 -3.25 1.75 -7.15
CA ALA A 88 -2.08 1.39 -6.35
C ALA A 88 -1.46 2.61 -5.66
N ALA A 89 -1.40 3.76 -6.31
CA ALA A 89 -0.89 5.00 -5.72
C ALA A 89 -1.77 5.48 -4.54
N GLY A 90 -3.09 5.49 -4.71
CA GLY A 90 -4.02 5.86 -3.64
C GLY A 90 -3.95 4.91 -2.44
N LEU A 91 -3.86 3.61 -2.70
CA LEU A 91 -3.74 2.61 -1.64
C LEU A 91 -2.38 2.68 -0.94
N SER A 92 -1.30 2.91 -1.68
CA SER A 92 0.02 3.14 -1.10
C SER A 92 0.02 4.35 -0.19
N LEU A 93 -0.60 5.45 -0.60
CA LEU A 93 -0.73 6.63 0.25
C LEU A 93 -1.45 6.31 1.56
N PHE A 94 -2.55 5.55 1.49
CA PHE A 94 -3.31 5.12 2.66
C PHE A 94 -2.47 4.28 3.64
N PHE A 95 -1.77 3.26 3.15
CA PHE A 95 -0.95 2.40 4.01
C PHE A 95 0.28 3.15 4.56
N THR A 96 0.93 4.00 3.76
CA THR A 96 2.04 4.84 4.23
C THR A 96 1.58 5.81 5.32
N ALA A 97 0.44 6.48 5.13
CA ALA A 97 -0.14 7.36 6.14
C ALA A 97 -0.46 6.61 7.45
N GLY A 98 -1.09 5.44 7.33
CA GLY A 98 -1.39 4.60 8.49
C GLY A 98 -0.12 4.08 9.19
N GLY A 99 0.92 3.75 8.43
CA GLY A 99 2.24 3.39 8.96
C GLY A 99 2.89 4.54 9.75
N LEU A 100 2.88 5.76 9.21
CA LEU A 100 3.40 6.96 9.90
C LEU A 100 2.60 7.24 11.18
N LEU A 101 1.27 7.20 11.11
CA LEU A 101 0.39 7.46 12.25
C LEU A 101 0.61 6.44 13.37
N THR A 102 0.50 5.15 13.05
CA THR A 102 0.68 4.07 14.03
C THR A 102 2.11 4.02 14.56
N GLY A 103 3.10 4.33 13.72
CA GLY A 103 4.51 4.42 14.12
C GLY A 103 4.76 5.56 15.10
N SER A 104 4.12 6.72 14.90
CA SER A 104 4.18 7.84 15.84
C SER A 104 3.55 7.49 17.19
N ILE A 105 2.40 6.81 17.18
CA ILE A 105 1.72 6.32 18.39
C ILE A 105 2.59 5.32 19.16
N TRP A 106 3.29 4.42 18.47
CA TRP A 106 4.23 3.47 19.09
C TRP A 106 5.53 4.13 19.55
N GLY A 107 6.03 5.12 18.81
CA GLY A 107 7.26 5.84 19.13
C GLY A 107 7.17 6.64 20.43
N LYS A 108 5.98 7.19 20.76
CA LYS A 108 5.81 7.98 21.98
C LYS A 108 6.11 7.20 23.28
N PRO A 109 5.51 6.03 23.56
CA PRO A 109 5.86 5.25 24.75
C PRO A 109 7.24 4.60 24.67
N THR A 110 7.75 4.28 23.47
CA THR A 110 9.02 3.56 23.30
C THR A 110 10.25 4.47 23.39
N TRP A 111 10.18 5.67 22.81
CA TRP A 111 11.31 6.61 22.69
C TRP A 111 11.05 7.97 23.30
N ASN A 112 9.88 8.16 23.94
CA ASN A 112 9.40 9.45 24.43
C ASN A 112 9.25 10.53 23.33
N ALA A 113 9.16 10.14 22.06
CA ALA A 113 9.09 11.04 20.92
C ALA A 113 8.03 10.60 19.90
N TRP A 114 7.23 11.55 19.41
CA TRP A 114 6.27 11.31 18.33
C TRP A 114 6.94 11.24 16.95
N TRP A 115 8.09 11.88 16.82
CA TRP A 115 8.87 11.95 15.59
C TRP A 115 10.34 12.12 15.91
N VAL A 116 11.18 11.47 15.10
CA VAL A 116 12.62 11.69 15.05
C VAL A 116 13.05 11.70 13.59
N TRP A 117 14.05 12.51 13.28
CA TRP A 117 14.59 12.64 11.92
C TRP A 117 15.63 11.56 11.61
N ASP A 118 15.26 10.30 11.83
CA ASP A 118 16.14 9.19 11.49
C ASP A 118 15.95 8.75 10.03
N PRO A 119 16.89 7.98 9.47
CA PRO A 119 16.87 7.63 8.05
C PRO A 119 15.61 6.86 7.63
N ARG A 120 15.05 6.02 8.50
CA ARG A 120 13.85 5.25 8.20
C ARG A 120 12.60 6.12 8.18
N LEU A 121 12.38 6.94 9.21
CA LEU A 121 11.23 7.85 9.26
C LEU A 121 11.29 8.86 8.13
N THR A 122 12.47 9.43 7.90
CA THR A 122 12.66 10.44 6.87
C THR A 122 12.38 9.87 5.48
N SER A 123 12.92 8.68 5.14
CA SER A 123 12.61 8.03 3.87
C SER A 123 11.13 7.63 3.76
N PHE A 124 10.53 7.08 4.81
CA PHE A 124 9.10 6.75 4.79
C PHE A 124 8.18 7.99 4.65
N ALA A 125 8.60 9.16 5.17
CA ALA A 125 7.92 10.43 4.92
C ALA A 125 8.14 10.95 3.48
N ILE A 126 9.32 10.75 2.90
CA ILE A 126 9.57 11.04 1.48
C ILE A 126 8.65 10.20 0.61
N LEU A 127 8.52 8.90 0.87
CA LEU A 127 7.54 8.03 0.21
C LEU A 127 6.12 8.59 0.26
N PHE A 128 5.68 9.05 1.45
CA PHE A 128 4.37 9.69 1.62
C PHE A 128 4.21 10.93 0.74
N LEU A 129 5.19 11.84 0.76
CA LEU A 129 5.16 13.06 -0.05
C LEU A 129 5.24 12.78 -1.55
N THR A 130 6.01 11.78 -1.98
CA THR A 130 6.05 11.31 -3.37
C THR A 130 4.69 10.82 -3.84
N LEU A 131 3.96 10.09 -2.99
CA LEU A 131 2.61 9.60 -3.29
C LEU A 131 1.57 10.73 -3.34
N VAL A 132 1.66 11.72 -2.45
CA VAL A 132 0.85 12.95 -2.53
C VAL A 132 1.13 13.68 -3.85
N GLY A 133 2.41 13.90 -4.16
CA GLY A 133 2.85 14.53 -5.40
C GLY A 133 2.35 13.79 -6.65
N TYR A 134 2.39 12.45 -6.64
CA TYR A 134 1.84 11.61 -7.71
C TYR A 134 0.35 11.89 -7.94
N LEU A 135 -0.47 11.87 -6.88
CA LEU A 135 -1.92 12.06 -7.01
C LEU A 135 -2.28 13.51 -7.39
N MET A 136 -1.53 14.49 -6.87
CA MET A 136 -1.65 15.89 -7.28
C MET A 136 -1.34 16.04 -8.76
N LEU A 137 -0.22 15.50 -9.24
CA LEU A 137 0.17 15.55 -10.64
C LEU A 137 -0.91 14.96 -11.54
N ARG A 138 -1.49 13.82 -11.17
CA ARG A 138 -2.59 13.21 -11.91
C ARG A 138 -3.86 14.08 -11.93
N THR A 139 -4.11 14.86 -10.89
CA THR A 139 -5.31 15.69 -10.76
C THR A 139 -5.19 17.00 -11.53
N PHE A 140 -3.99 17.60 -11.55
CA PHE A 140 -3.78 18.93 -12.15
C PHE A 140 -3.42 18.90 -13.64
N LEU A 141 -3.04 17.74 -14.20
CA LEU A 141 -2.74 17.64 -15.63
C LEU A 141 -4.02 17.43 -16.45
N GLU A 142 -4.30 18.38 -17.34
CA GLU A 142 -5.45 18.33 -18.26
C GLU A 142 -5.32 17.20 -19.28
N ASP A 143 -4.12 17.01 -19.83
CA ASP A 143 -3.81 15.92 -20.75
C ASP A 143 -3.62 14.62 -19.95
N LYS A 144 -4.67 13.80 -19.93
CA LYS A 144 -4.71 12.53 -19.18
C LYS A 144 -3.60 11.56 -19.58
N GLU A 145 -3.20 11.51 -20.85
CA GLU A 145 -2.15 10.59 -21.31
C GLU A 145 -0.76 11.06 -20.91
N LYS A 146 -0.48 12.37 -21.04
CA LYS A 146 0.77 12.95 -20.51
C LYS A 146 0.83 12.83 -18.99
N GLY A 147 -0.30 13.07 -18.31
CA GLY A 147 -0.44 12.90 -16.87
C GLY A 147 -0.08 11.49 -16.42
N ALA A 148 -0.68 10.48 -17.05
CA ALA A 148 -0.36 9.07 -16.79
C ALA A 148 1.12 8.74 -17.05
N THR A 149 1.71 9.30 -18.11
CA THR A 149 3.14 9.10 -18.44
C THR A 149 4.05 9.70 -17.37
N PHE A 150 3.85 10.96 -16.97
CA PHE A 150 4.68 11.59 -15.95
C PHE A 150 4.50 10.96 -14.57
N CYS A 151 3.28 10.56 -14.24
CA CYS A 151 3.01 9.79 -13.02
C CYS A 151 3.78 8.46 -13.01
N ALA A 152 3.77 7.71 -14.12
CA ALA A 152 4.49 6.46 -14.22
C ALA A 152 6.02 6.66 -14.09
N ILE A 153 6.58 7.70 -14.70
CA ILE A 153 8.00 8.05 -14.55
C ILE A 153 8.33 8.41 -13.10
N LEU A 154 7.51 9.24 -12.45
CA LEU A 154 7.68 9.62 -11.05
C LEU A 154 7.68 8.39 -10.12
N ALA A 155 6.75 7.45 -10.32
CA ALA A 155 6.70 6.22 -9.54
C ALA A 155 7.93 5.31 -9.75
N ILE A 156 8.47 5.27 -10.98
CA ILE A 156 9.69 4.53 -11.29
C ILE A 156 10.91 5.13 -10.60
N ILE A 157 11.05 6.45 -10.63
CA ILE A 157 12.16 7.14 -9.95
C ILE A 157 12.02 6.99 -8.43
N GLY A 158 10.82 7.18 -7.90
CA GLY A 158 10.56 7.07 -6.46
C GLY A 158 10.76 5.66 -5.90
N PHE A 159 10.78 4.61 -6.73
CA PHE A 159 11.12 3.26 -6.29
C PHE A 159 12.50 3.16 -5.65
N ILE A 160 13.43 4.06 -5.97
CA ILE A 160 14.77 4.14 -5.35
C ILE A 160 14.67 4.30 -3.82
N ASP A 161 13.59 4.91 -3.32
CA ASP A 161 13.35 5.11 -1.89
C ASP A 161 13.02 3.80 -1.15
N LEU A 162 12.44 2.79 -1.82
CA LEU A 162 12.07 1.53 -1.18
C LEU A 162 13.30 0.77 -0.63
N PRO A 163 14.37 0.55 -1.40
CA PRO A 163 15.62 0.02 -0.87
C PRO A 163 16.17 0.85 0.29
N ILE A 164 16.09 2.18 0.23
CA ILE A 164 16.55 3.06 1.31
C ILE A 164 15.75 2.80 2.59
N ILE A 165 14.42 2.74 2.52
CA ILE A 165 13.55 2.40 3.65
C ILE A 165 13.90 1.02 4.22
N HIS A 166 14.05 0.01 3.37
CA HIS A 166 14.31 -1.35 3.80
C HIS A 166 15.65 -1.47 4.54
N PHE A 167 16.73 -1.03 3.88
CA PHE A 167 18.09 -1.16 4.39
C PHE A 167 18.50 -0.04 5.37
N SER A 168 17.65 0.97 5.60
CA SER A 168 17.92 2.08 6.53
C SER A 168 18.39 1.65 7.92
N VAL A 169 17.86 0.53 8.43
CA VAL A 169 18.22 -0.04 9.74
C VAL A 169 19.56 -0.75 9.76
N GLU A 170 20.09 -1.13 8.60
CA GLU A 170 21.40 -1.76 8.45
C GLU A 170 22.48 -0.74 8.10
N TRP A 171 22.15 0.24 7.24
CA TRP A 171 23.10 1.24 6.76
C TRP A 171 23.43 2.31 7.79
N TRP A 172 22.48 2.67 8.66
CA TRP A 172 22.70 3.72 9.66
C TRP A 172 22.38 3.27 11.08
N ARG A 173 23.14 3.81 12.03
CA ARG A 173 22.78 3.76 13.45
C ARG A 173 21.53 4.62 13.65
N SER A 174 20.42 3.97 13.97
CA SER A 174 19.14 4.63 14.21
C SER A 174 18.49 4.09 15.49
N LEU A 175 17.43 4.75 15.94
CA LEU A 175 16.59 4.24 17.03
C LEU A 175 15.76 3.03 16.58
N HIS A 176 15.64 2.79 15.28
CA HIS A 176 14.95 1.63 14.76
C HIS A 176 15.75 0.36 15.01
N GLN A 177 15.11 -0.55 15.73
CA GLN A 177 15.59 -1.91 15.89
C GLN A 177 15.66 -2.64 14.54
N PRO A 178 16.66 -3.53 14.35
CA PRO A 178 16.71 -4.42 13.19
C PRO A 178 15.45 -5.27 13.05
N SER A 179 15.17 -5.73 11.83
CA SER A 179 14.02 -6.57 11.55
C SER A 179 14.05 -7.89 12.34
N SER A 180 12.93 -8.22 12.99
CA SER A 180 12.71 -9.45 13.76
C SER A 180 12.86 -10.73 12.93
N ILE A 181 12.63 -10.62 11.61
CA ILE A 181 12.88 -11.66 10.63
C ILE A 181 13.90 -11.07 9.65
N SER A 182 15.08 -11.65 9.61
CA SER A 182 16.17 -11.19 8.75
C SER A 182 16.96 -12.37 8.19
N THR A 183 17.92 -12.09 7.31
CA THR A 183 18.89 -13.09 6.82
C THR A 183 19.76 -13.68 7.93
N ARG A 184 19.75 -13.07 9.13
CA ARG A 184 20.48 -13.53 10.31
C ARG A 184 19.65 -14.43 11.24
N GLY A 185 18.37 -14.66 10.91
CA GLY A 185 17.46 -15.51 11.67
C GLY A 185 16.22 -14.78 12.19
N ILE A 186 15.46 -15.49 13.02
CA ILE A 186 14.25 -14.99 13.70
C ILE A 186 14.63 -14.64 15.14
N SER A 187 14.40 -13.39 15.54
CA SER A 187 14.72 -12.88 16.88
C SER A 187 13.50 -12.56 17.74
N ILE A 188 12.32 -13.03 17.34
CA ILE A 188 11.06 -12.88 18.10
C ILE A 188 10.53 -14.22 18.58
N ALA A 189 9.84 -14.19 19.71
CA ALA A 189 9.22 -15.37 20.29
C ALA A 189 8.13 -15.94 19.35
N PRO A 190 7.98 -17.27 19.24
CA PRO A 190 7.03 -17.90 18.32
C PRO A 190 5.56 -17.48 18.55
N ASP A 191 5.17 -17.20 19.80
CA ASP A 191 3.83 -16.74 20.16
C ASP A 191 3.51 -15.34 19.58
N MET A 192 4.53 -14.48 19.43
CA MET A 192 4.41 -13.17 18.77
C MET A 192 4.44 -13.27 17.24
N MET A 193 5.03 -14.33 16.67
CA MET A 193 5.08 -14.52 15.21
C MET A 193 3.71 -14.77 14.59
N VAL A 194 2.82 -15.46 15.30
CA VAL A 194 1.49 -15.80 14.82
C VAL A 194 0.68 -14.56 14.45
N PRO A 195 0.48 -13.56 15.35
CA PRO A 195 -0.25 -12.35 15.01
C PRO A 195 0.43 -11.52 13.92
N PHE A 196 1.77 -11.42 13.91
CA PHE A 196 2.48 -10.73 12.81
C PHE A 196 2.21 -11.37 11.45
N THR A 197 2.22 -12.70 11.38
CA THR A 197 2.00 -13.44 10.13
C THR A 197 0.55 -13.30 9.67
N LEU A 198 -0.41 -13.53 10.58
CA LEU A 198 -1.84 -13.42 10.27
C LEU A 198 -2.20 -12.01 9.81
N MET A 199 -1.73 -10.98 10.52
CA MET A 199 -1.97 -9.60 10.14
C MET A 199 -1.23 -9.21 8.86
N GLY A 200 0.05 -9.57 8.71
CA GLY A 200 0.84 -9.26 7.52
C GLY A 200 0.23 -9.85 6.25
N VAL A 201 -0.15 -11.13 6.28
CA VAL A 201 -0.82 -11.81 5.16
C VAL A 201 -2.23 -11.25 4.97
N GLY A 202 -3.01 -11.09 6.04
CA GLY A 202 -4.38 -10.58 5.99
C GLY A 202 -4.48 -9.18 5.37
N VAL A 203 -3.62 -8.25 5.81
CA VAL A 203 -3.59 -6.87 5.28
C VAL A 203 -3.05 -6.84 3.84
N SER A 204 -2.09 -7.71 3.48
CA SER A 204 -1.62 -7.84 2.09
C SER A 204 -2.72 -8.36 1.15
N ILE A 205 -3.52 -9.34 1.59
CA ILE A 205 -4.68 -9.82 0.83
C ILE A 205 -5.76 -8.74 0.75
N LEU A 206 -5.97 -7.98 1.83
CA LEU A 206 -6.87 -6.82 1.83
C LEU A 206 -6.42 -5.79 0.79
N PHE A 207 -5.13 -5.48 0.70
CA PHE A 207 -4.60 -4.61 -0.34
C PHE A 207 -4.90 -5.16 -1.74
N ALA A 208 -4.65 -6.44 -2.00
CA ALA A 208 -4.97 -7.06 -3.29
C ALA A 208 -6.47 -6.95 -3.62
N TYR A 209 -7.34 -7.18 -2.64
CA TYR A 209 -8.79 -6.97 -2.76
C TYR A 209 -9.13 -5.52 -3.13
N MET A 210 -8.64 -4.56 -2.36
CA MET A 210 -8.89 -3.12 -2.59
C MET A 210 -8.36 -2.67 -3.94
N LEU A 211 -7.20 -3.18 -4.38
CA LEU A 211 -6.61 -2.88 -5.68
C LEU A 211 -7.50 -3.34 -6.82
N MET A 212 -8.02 -4.58 -6.74
CA MET A 212 -8.96 -5.13 -7.72
C MET A 212 -10.23 -4.27 -7.79
N VAL A 213 -10.87 -4.01 -6.66
CA VAL A 213 -12.12 -3.23 -6.57
C VAL A 213 -11.90 -1.81 -7.11
N ARG A 214 -10.85 -1.12 -6.65
CA ARG A 214 -10.59 0.26 -7.05
C ARG A 214 -10.26 0.38 -8.54
N THR A 215 -9.50 -0.56 -9.09
CA THR A 215 -9.20 -0.59 -10.53
C THR A 215 -10.47 -0.81 -11.37
N GLN A 216 -11.34 -1.72 -10.94
CA GLN A 216 -12.63 -1.95 -11.60
C GLN A 216 -13.54 -0.72 -11.53
N MET A 217 -13.62 -0.06 -10.37
CA MET A 217 -14.40 1.17 -10.21
C MET A 217 -13.93 2.26 -11.17
N LEU A 218 -12.62 2.48 -11.28
CA LEU A 218 -12.05 3.46 -12.22
C LEU A 218 -12.36 3.11 -13.67
N TYR A 219 -12.27 1.83 -14.03
CA TYR A 219 -12.64 1.37 -15.37
C TYR A 219 -14.12 1.62 -15.70
N LEU A 220 -15.02 1.27 -14.78
CA LEU A 220 -16.46 1.50 -14.96
C LEU A 220 -16.79 2.98 -15.02
N GLN A 221 -16.12 3.82 -14.22
CA GLN A 221 -16.29 5.26 -14.26
C GLN A 221 -15.92 5.84 -15.63
N HIS A 222 -14.78 5.43 -16.21
CA HIS A 222 -14.39 5.86 -17.56
C HIS A 222 -15.39 5.41 -18.64
N LEU A 223 -15.99 4.21 -18.51
CA LEU A 223 -17.03 3.76 -19.42
C LEU A 223 -18.32 4.57 -19.29
N LEU A 224 -18.71 4.95 -18.07
CA LEU A 224 -19.88 5.78 -17.82
C LEU A 224 -19.69 7.18 -18.40
N GLU A 225 -18.54 7.82 -18.17
CA GLU A 225 -18.18 9.12 -18.75
C GLU A 225 -18.23 9.08 -20.29
N ALA A 226 -17.64 8.03 -20.90
CA ALA A 226 -17.66 7.86 -22.34
C ALA A 226 -19.06 7.60 -22.92
N LYS A 227 -19.95 6.95 -22.16
CA LYS A 227 -21.35 6.73 -22.57
C LYS A 227 -22.17 8.01 -22.45
N GLN A 228 -22.01 8.75 -21.36
CA GLN A 228 -22.68 10.05 -21.17
C GLN A 228 -22.29 11.05 -22.26
N GLY A 229 -21.01 11.13 -22.61
CA GLY A 229 -20.55 12.00 -23.69
C GLY A 229 -21.21 11.69 -25.04
N ARG A 230 -21.42 10.40 -25.38
CA ARG A 230 -22.11 10.00 -26.61
C ARG A 230 -23.59 10.37 -26.60
N LEU A 231 -24.29 10.10 -25.50
CA LEU A 231 -25.72 10.44 -25.38
C LEU A 231 -25.96 11.94 -25.47
N LEU A 232 -25.08 12.75 -24.88
CA LEU A 232 -25.15 14.21 -24.97
C LEU A 232 -24.87 14.70 -26.40
N SER A 233 -23.96 14.06 -27.13
CA SER A 233 -23.73 14.40 -28.54
C SER A 233 -24.91 14.01 -29.44
N GLU A 234 -25.56 12.87 -29.20
CA GLU A 234 -26.70 12.40 -30.00
C GLU A 234 -27.96 13.25 -29.75
N GLY A 235 -28.23 13.65 -28.50
CA GLY A 235 -29.38 14.49 -28.14
C GLY A 235 -29.26 15.97 -28.52
N GLN A 236 -28.13 16.41 -29.10
CA GLN A 236 -27.96 17.78 -29.64
C GLN A 236 -28.27 17.88 -31.14
N PHE A 237 -28.58 16.76 -31.81
CA PHE A 237 -28.92 16.72 -33.25
C PHE A 237 -30.39 16.38 -33.52
N GLU A 238 -31.26 16.38 -32.50
CA GLU A 238 -32.73 16.34 -32.60
C GLU A 238 -33.33 17.71 -32.26
#